data_AF-A0A6P0NH33-F1
#
_entry.id   AF-A0A6P0NH33-F1
#
_cell.length_a   1.000
_cell.length_b   1.000
_cell.length_c   1.000
_cell.angle_alpha   90.00
_cell.angle_beta   90.00
_cell.angle_gamma   90.00
#
_symmetry.space_group_name_H-M   'P 1'
#
loop_
_entity.id
_entity.type
_entity.pdbx_description
1 polymer ?
#
loop_
_entity_poly.entity_id
_entity_poly.type
_entity_poly.pdbx_seq_one_letter_code
_entity_poly.pdbx_strand_id
1 'polypeptide(L)'
;MPKKSRKTASQYSEGKSKVGISLTPTGIGLLTQMAQNTGLSRSELIERIARGNIAIACQQASMTIALENPPEAKETSSNNGATKSPTKIQVIEGQQPLQPDVSESGGSGVSQEDYQSLQQQAQQQANLIEELQQKLAQQKSQTAEQTESYQSLQQQAKEQATLVKKLQKQLADQKSQTAEQTESYQSLQQQAKEQATLVKKLQKQLADQKSETAEQTESYQSLQQQAKEQATLVKKLQQELAEQQSETAEQTESYQSLQQQAKEQANLVKKLQKQLADQQSETAEQTESYQSLQKQAKEQATLVKKLQKQLAEQKSETAEQTESYQSLQHQAKEQSNLVKKLQKQLAEQESQAAQQVESKSNQFLQQQTQEQGKRIAELEHQLSEQQSPATQAPESYESLKQHNQEQEERIATLQKHIAELKRWATIGKAEFNKRIKPRLF
;
A
#
# COMPACT_ATOMS: atom_id res chain seq x y z
N MET A 1 26.11 69.04 31.49
CA MET A 1 26.64 69.74 32.68
C MET A 1 26.15 71.18 32.70
N PRO A 2 25.42 71.64 33.73
CA PRO A 2 25.13 73.06 33.89
C PRO A 2 26.27 73.73 34.68
N LYS A 3 26.82 74.83 34.15
CA LYS A 3 27.90 75.60 34.80
C LYS A 3 27.30 76.55 35.85
N LYS A 4 27.73 76.42 37.11
CA LYS A 4 27.42 77.33 38.22
C LYS A 4 28.13 78.68 38.02
N SER A 5 27.40 79.79 38.04
CA SER A 5 27.98 81.14 38.10
C SER A 5 28.28 81.54 39.55
N ARG A 6 29.54 81.92 39.82
CA ARG A 6 30.03 82.38 41.13
C ARG A 6 29.64 83.86 41.33
N LYS A 7 28.88 84.17 42.39
CA LYS A 7 28.42 85.53 42.74
C LYS A 7 29.52 86.24 43.53
N THR A 8 30.02 87.38 43.05
CA THR A 8 30.94 88.27 43.79
C THR A 8 30.14 89.35 44.53
N ALA A 9 30.35 89.49 45.84
CA ALA A 9 29.68 90.45 46.71
C ALA A 9 30.07 91.90 46.37
N SER A 10 29.11 92.83 46.43
CA SER A 10 29.28 94.28 46.22
C SER A 10 29.14 94.98 47.58
N GLN A 11 30.07 95.87 47.93
CA GLN A 11 30.11 96.57 49.23
C GLN A 11 29.06 97.71 49.39
N TYR A 12 28.35 98.08 48.32
CA TYR A 12 27.34 99.14 48.34
C TYR A 12 25.97 98.58 47.91
N SER A 13 24.91 98.98 48.63
CA SER A 13 23.54 98.44 48.55
C SER A 13 22.66 99.06 47.46
N GLU A 14 23.21 100.00 46.66
CA GLU A 14 22.50 100.67 45.57
C GLU A 14 22.58 99.86 44.25
N GLY A 15 21.54 99.96 43.42
CA GLY A 15 21.48 99.29 42.12
C GLY A 15 22.48 99.87 41.11
N LYS A 16 23.24 99.02 40.41
CA LYS A 16 24.24 99.45 39.42
C LYS A 16 23.58 99.98 38.15
N SER A 17 23.83 101.25 37.80
CA SER A 17 23.47 101.82 36.50
C SER A 17 24.66 101.66 35.52
N LYS A 18 24.40 101.13 34.33
CA LYS A 18 25.46 100.92 33.33
C LYS A 18 25.79 102.24 32.62
N VAL A 19 27.03 102.71 32.75
CA VAL A 19 27.55 103.86 32.00
C VAL A 19 28.48 103.34 30.89
N GLY A 20 28.26 103.79 29.65
CA GLY A 20 29.13 103.49 28.51
C GLY A 20 30.19 104.58 28.36
N ILE A 21 31.47 104.22 28.46
CA ILE A 21 32.59 105.15 28.25
C ILE A 21 33.46 104.58 27.13
N SER A 22 33.70 105.37 26.09
CA SER A 22 34.63 105.04 25.01
C SER A 22 36.00 105.60 25.35
N LEU A 23 37.01 104.74 25.40
CA LEU A 23 38.40 105.10 25.65
C LEU A 23 39.26 104.58 24.49
N THR A 24 40.36 105.28 24.20
CA THR A 24 41.38 104.76 23.27
C THR A 24 42.03 103.49 23.84
N PRO A 25 42.63 102.61 23.01
CA PRO A 25 43.33 101.42 23.49
C PRO A 25 44.38 101.73 24.57
N THR A 26 45.13 102.83 24.40
CA THR A 26 46.10 103.31 25.39
C THR A 26 45.44 103.70 26.71
N GLY A 27 44.30 104.41 26.67
CA GLY A 27 43.53 104.76 27.86
C GLY A 27 42.97 103.55 28.60
N ILE A 28 42.52 102.52 27.87
CA ILE A 28 42.07 101.24 28.46
C ILE A 28 43.24 100.50 29.12
N GLY A 29 44.42 100.51 28.50
CA GLY A 29 45.64 99.93 29.06
C GLY A 29 46.01 100.55 30.40
N LEU A 30 46.08 101.89 30.46
CA LEU A 30 46.38 102.64 31.68
C LEU A 30 45.33 102.41 32.78
N LEU A 31 44.03 102.42 32.43
CA LEU A 31 42.97 102.12 33.39
C LEU A 31 43.09 100.70 33.96
N THR A 32 43.47 99.73 33.13
CA THR A 32 43.69 98.35 33.56
C THR A 32 44.88 98.25 34.51
N GLN A 33 45.97 98.97 34.23
CA GLN A 33 47.15 99.02 35.10
C GLN A 33 46.85 99.70 36.44
N MET A 34 46.09 100.81 36.46
CA MET A 34 45.65 101.46 37.70
C MET A 34 44.79 100.53 38.55
N ALA A 35 43.88 99.79 37.92
CA ALA A 35 43.02 98.82 38.62
C ALA A 35 43.84 97.68 39.24
N GLN A 36 44.83 97.16 38.51
CA GLN A 36 45.74 96.13 39.02
C GLN A 36 46.59 96.64 40.19
N ASN A 37 47.20 97.82 40.07
CA ASN A 37 48.06 98.40 41.11
C ASN A 37 47.29 98.72 42.40
N THR A 38 46.00 99.03 42.30
CA THR A 38 45.13 99.30 43.46
C THR A 38 44.42 98.05 43.98
N GLY A 39 44.58 96.90 43.31
CA GLY A 39 43.86 95.66 43.65
C GLY A 39 42.34 95.72 43.44
N LEU A 40 41.85 96.70 42.67
CA LEU A 40 40.43 96.92 42.42
C LEU A 40 40.03 96.43 41.02
N SER A 41 38.74 96.13 40.83
CA SER A 41 38.21 95.94 39.46
C SER A 41 38.11 97.28 38.74
N ARG A 42 38.22 97.30 37.40
CA ARG A 42 38.10 98.54 36.61
C ARG A 42 36.82 99.33 36.91
N SER A 43 35.69 98.63 37.07
CA SER A 43 34.42 99.26 37.44
C SER A 43 34.42 99.82 38.86
N GLU A 44 35.06 99.13 39.81
CA GLU A 44 35.14 99.58 41.21
C GLU A 44 36.07 100.79 41.34
N LEU A 45 37.17 100.80 40.59
CA LEU A 45 38.09 101.93 40.54
C LEU A 45 37.37 103.20 40.04
N ILE A 46 36.64 103.10 38.92
CA ILE A 46 35.87 104.22 38.36
C ILE A 46 34.76 104.67 39.32
N GLU A 47 34.05 103.74 39.96
CA GLU A 47 33.02 104.06 40.96
C GLU A 47 33.62 104.84 42.15
N ARG A 48 34.78 104.41 42.67
CA ARG A 48 35.45 105.08 43.80
C ARG A 48 36.03 106.44 43.42
N ILE A 49 36.49 106.63 42.19
CA ILE A 49 36.88 107.95 41.67
C ILE A 49 35.66 108.86 41.61
N ALA A 50 34.54 108.39 41.03
CA ALA A 50 33.32 109.18 40.88
C ALA A 50 32.69 109.58 42.22
N ARG A 51 32.84 108.75 43.26
CA ARG A 51 32.39 109.07 44.62
C ARG A 51 33.36 109.97 45.41
N GLY A 52 34.54 110.28 44.87
CA GLY A 52 35.56 111.09 45.55
C GLY A 52 36.41 110.31 46.57
N ASN A 53 36.31 108.98 46.58
CA ASN A 53 37.11 108.12 47.47
C ASN A 53 38.55 107.91 46.95
N ILE A 54 38.79 108.22 45.67
CA ILE A 54 40.12 108.18 45.04
C ILE A 54 40.32 109.50 44.29
N ALA A 55 41.35 110.24 44.68
CA ALA A 55 41.78 111.44 43.96
C ALA A 55 42.82 111.07 42.90
N ILE A 56 42.64 111.56 41.67
CA ILE A 56 43.64 111.43 40.60
C ILE A 56 44.49 112.70 40.59
N ALA A 57 45.68 112.63 41.18
CA ALA A 57 46.65 113.72 41.14
C ALA A 57 47.67 113.44 40.01
N CYS A 58 47.72 114.34 39.02
CA CYS A 58 48.74 114.31 37.97
C CYS A 58 49.34 115.72 37.81
N GLN A 59 50.66 115.84 38.02
CA GLN A 59 51.37 117.13 37.95
C GLN A 59 51.40 117.74 36.53
N GLN A 60 51.01 116.97 35.51
CA GLN A 60 51.01 117.37 34.10
C GLN A 60 49.59 117.37 33.48
N ALA A 61 48.54 117.32 34.29
CA ALA A 61 47.17 117.39 33.78
C ALA A 61 46.87 118.81 33.25
N SER A 62 46.35 118.91 32.03
CA SER A 62 45.90 120.18 31.43
C SER A 62 44.60 120.72 32.06
N MET A 63 43.87 119.89 32.80
CA MET A 63 42.63 120.24 33.48
C MET A 63 42.48 119.42 34.77
N THR A 64 42.20 120.09 35.89
CA THR A 64 42.00 119.44 37.20
C THR A 64 40.56 119.69 37.67
N ILE A 65 39.86 118.63 38.05
CA ILE A 65 38.49 118.69 38.58
C ILE A 65 38.55 118.23 40.04
N ALA A 66 38.24 119.13 40.98
CA ALA A 66 38.13 118.80 42.41
C ALA A 66 36.66 118.54 42.77
N LEU A 67 36.40 117.42 43.44
CA LEU A 67 35.09 117.04 43.98
C LEU A 67 35.17 117.22 45.50
N GLU A 68 34.46 118.20 46.06
CA GLU A 68 34.43 118.46 47.51
C GLU A 68 33.22 117.75 48.13
N ASN A 69 33.44 116.81 49.06
CA ASN A 69 32.37 116.12 49.77
C ASN A 69 32.34 116.52 51.27
N PRO A 70 31.17 116.81 51.86
CA PRO A 70 30.99 117.16 53.28
C PRO A 70 31.12 115.95 54.24
N PRO A 71 31.36 116.16 55.55
CA PRO A 71 31.72 115.11 56.51
C PRO A 71 30.55 114.17 56.93
N GLU A 72 30.95 112.97 57.36
CA GLU A 72 30.15 111.78 57.72
C GLU A 72 28.92 112.00 58.63
N ALA A 73 27.84 111.24 58.41
CA ALA A 73 26.81 110.96 59.42
C ALA A 73 26.18 109.56 59.27
N LYS A 74 26.03 108.88 60.42
CA LYS A 74 25.50 107.52 60.65
C LYS A 74 23.97 107.41 60.45
N GLU A 75 23.55 106.17 60.19
CA GLU A 75 22.25 105.51 60.43
C GLU A 75 20.96 106.35 60.52
N THR A 76 19.96 106.02 59.69
CA THR A 76 18.66 105.40 60.08
C THR A 76 17.58 105.54 59.00
N SER A 77 16.76 104.50 58.88
CA SER A 77 15.32 104.44 58.53
C SER A 77 14.76 105.00 57.19
N SER A 78 14.14 104.07 56.46
CA SER A 78 12.81 104.10 55.82
C SER A 78 12.35 105.21 54.86
N ASN A 79 11.93 104.70 53.69
CA ASN A 79 10.84 105.14 52.80
C ASN A 79 11.02 106.30 51.80
N ASN A 80 10.85 105.90 50.53
CA ASN A 80 10.22 106.57 49.38
C ASN A 80 10.68 107.96 48.90
N GLY A 81 10.93 108.03 47.59
CA GLY A 81 10.63 109.22 46.79
C GLY A 81 11.84 110.02 46.33
N ALA A 82 11.88 110.25 45.01
CA ALA A 82 12.94 110.92 44.24
C ALA A 82 13.41 112.29 44.77
N THR A 83 14.72 112.57 44.64
CA THR A 83 15.28 113.83 44.10
C THR A 83 16.79 113.67 43.84
N LYS A 84 17.24 113.83 42.59
CA LYS A 84 18.66 113.97 42.24
C LYS A 84 18.98 115.46 42.08
N SER A 85 19.83 116.01 42.95
CA SER A 85 20.44 117.33 42.79
C SER A 85 21.67 117.24 41.87
N PRO A 86 21.84 118.12 40.86
CA PRO A 86 23.05 118.13 40.03
C PRO A 86 24.16 119.00 40.64
N THR A 87 25.39 118.46 40.64
CA THR A 87 26.64 119.15 40.98
C THR A 87 26.97 120.21 39.92
N LYS A 88 27.31 121.43 40.35
CA LYS A 88 27.60 122.61 39.51
C LYS A 88 29.06 122.60 39.02
N ILE A 89 29.28 122.79 37.72
CA ILE A 89 30.62 122.85 37.07
C ILE A 89 30.78 124.25 36.43
N GLN A 90 31.94 124.91 36.58
CA GLN A 90 32.26 126.18 35.91
C GLN A 90 33.54 126.06 35.06
N VAL A 91 33.54 126.68 33.87
CA VAL A 91 34.67 126.82 32.93
C VAL A 91 34.71 128.30 32.50
N ILE A 92 35.88 128.95 32.49
CA ILE A 92 36.02 130.40 32.23
C ILE A 92 37.08 130.64 31.15
N GLU A 93 36.74 131.38 30.07
CA GLU A 93 37.72 132.10 29.25
C GLU A 93 37.11 133.21 28.35
N GLY A 94 37.78 134.38 28.29
CA GLY A 94 37.72 135.36 27.18
C GLY A 94 37.52 136.84 27.54
N GLN A 95 38.28 137.79 26.93
CA GLN A 95 37.72 138.95 26.17
C GLN A 95 38.70 139.92 25.45
N GLN A 96 38.08 140.64 24.48
CA GLN A 96 38.41 141.51 23.32
C GLN A 96 38.81 143.01 23.58
N PRO A 97 38.96 143.91 22.55
CA PRO A 97 39.95 145.02 22.54
C PRO A 97 39.42 146.48 22.22
N LEU A 98 40.39 147.42 22.06
CA LEU A 98 40.49 148.68 21.24
C LEU A 98 39.73 150.00 21.61
N GLN A 99 40.47 151.11 21.81
CA GLN A 99 40.65 152.29 20.89
C GLN A 99 41.34 153.51 21.58
N PRO A 100 41.95 154.48 20.83
CA PRO A 100 42.73 155.63 21.34
C PRO A 100 42.03 157.01 21.21
N ASP A 101 42.64 158.04 21.83
CA ASP A 101 42.10 159.39 22.12
C ASP A 101 42.84 160.55 21.40
N VAL A 102 42.29 161.75 21.58
CA VAL A 102 42.14 162.95 20.73
C VAL A 102 43.17 164.07 21.03
N SER A 103 43.06 165.19 20.30
CA SER A 103 43.24 166.61 20.72
C SER A 103 44.46 167.31 20.11
N GLU A 104 44.54 168.61 19.81
CA GLU A 104 43.68 169.82 19.72
C GLU A 104 44.64 170.95 19.24
N SER A 105 44.15 172.12 18.80
CA SER A 105 44.65 173.45 19.26
C SER A 105 44.16 174.62 18.38
N GLY A 106 43.52 175.61 19.03
CA GLY A 106 44.00 176.99 19.14
C GLY A 106 43.93 177.92 17.92
N GLY A 107 43.22 179.05 18.06
CA GLY A 107 43.26 180.18 17.13
C GLY A 107 43.35 181.54 17.83
N SER A 108 44.04 182.49 17.20
CA SER A 108 43.58 183.88 16.91
C SER A 108 44.75 184.86 16.76
N GLY A 109 44.67 185.74 15.74
CA GLY A 109 45.36 187.03 15.67
C GLY A 109 46.11 187.26 14.36
N VAL A 110 45.52 188.06 13.46
CA VAL A 110 45.94 188.21 12.05
C VAL A 110 46.57 189.59 11.81
N SER A 111 47.67 189.67 11.05
CA SER A 111 48.26 190.88 10.45
C SER A 111 48.81 190.59 9.05
N GLN A 112 48.82 191.63 8.21
CA GLN A 112 48.84 191.70 6.74
C GLN A 112 49.81 190.81 5.91
N GLU A 113 50.74 190.08 6.56
CA GLU A 113 51.51 188.97 5.97
C GLU A 113 50.66 187.67 5.85
N ASP A 114 49.56 187.60 6.58
CA ASP A 114 48.63 186.47 6.60
C ASP A 114 47.88 186.26 5.28
N TYR A 115 47.73 187.26 4.41
CA TYR A 115 47.01 187.06 3.16
C TYR A 115 47.77 186.17 2.16
N GLN A 116 49.10 186.28 2.12
CA GLN A 116 49.94 185.40 1.30
C GLN A 116 50.10 184.01 1.93
N SER A 117 50.21 183.95 3.26
CA SER A 117 50.21 182.69 4.02
C SER A 117 48.88 181.94 3.89
N LEU A 118 47.74 182.65 3.90
CA LEU A 118 46.41 182.09 3.71
C LEU A 118 46.19 181.59 2.28
N GLN A 119 46.77 182.25 1.28
CA GLN A 119 46.74 181.78 -0.11
C GLN A 119 47.60 180.52 -0.28
N GLN A 120 48.78 180.45 0.34
CA GLN A 120 49.59 179.23 0.41
C GLN A 120 48.88 178.11 1.19
N GLN A 121 48.22 178.44 2.29
CA GLN A 121 47.45 177.50 3.10
C GLN A 121 46.22 176.98 2.35
N ALA A 122 45.54 177.83 1.57
CA ALA A 122 44.45 177.43 0.69
C ALA A 122 44.95 176.51 -0.44
N GLN A 123 46.13 176.78 -1.01
CA GLN A 123 46.76 175.90 -2.00
C GLN A 123 47.19 174.57 -1.40
N GLN A 124 47.76 174.56 -0.19
CA GLN A 124 48.10 173.35 0.56
C GLN A 124 46.85 172.56 0.93
N GLN A 125 45.77 173.22 1.34
CA GLN A 125 44.49 172.58 1.60
C GLN A 125 43.86 172.04 0.31
N ALA A 126 43.96 172.74 -0.81
CA ALA A 126 43.50 172.24 -2.10
C ALA A 126 44.27 170.98 -2.52
N ASN A 127 45.59 170.98 -2.41
CA ASN A 127 46.42 169.79 -2.67
C ASN A 127 46.11 168.64 -1.70
N LEU A 128 45.86 168.94 -0.42
CA LEU A 128 45.46 167.94 0.57
C LEU A 128 44.07 167.38 0.28
N ILE A 129 43.12 168.22 -0.15
CA ILE A 129 41.79 167.78 -0.60
C ILE A 129 41.92 166.89 -1.83
N GLU A 130 42.79 167.25 -2.78
CA GLU A 130 43.06 166.45 -3.97
C GLU A 130 43.72 165.10 -3.61
N GLU A 131 44.68 165.08 -2.68
CA GLU A 131 45.31 163.86 -2.17
C GLU A 131 44.31 162.99 -1.38
N LEU A 132 43.44 163.60 -0.57
CA LEU A 132 42.37 162.90 0.15
C LEU A 132 41.32 162.36 -0.81
N GLN A 133 40.98 163.08 -1.88
CA GLN A 133 40.11 162.60 -2.94
C GLN A 133 40.74 161.42 -3.69
N GLN A 134 42.04 161.46 -3.99
CA GLN A 134 42.77 160.33 -4.55
C GLN A 134 42.77 159.13 -3.60
N LYS A 135 43.04 159.32 -2.30
CA LYS A 135 42.95 158.26 -1.28
C LYS A 135 41.54 157.68 -1.16
N LEU A 136 40.50 158.50 -1.22
CA LEU A 136 39.10 158.05 -1.22
C LEU A 136 38.77 157.28 -2.50
N ALA A 137 39.25 157.72 -3.66
CA ALA A 137 39.09 157.01 -4.91
C ALA A 137 39.81 155.66 -4.89
N GLN A 138 41.03 155.62 -4.37
CA GLN A 138 41.83 154.40 -4.20
C GLN A 138 41.18 153.43 -3.20
N GLN A 139 40.68 153.93 -2.06
CA GLN A 139 39.99 153.12 -1.06
C GLN A 139 38.66 152.58 -1.59
N LYS A 140 37.91 153.37 -2.38
CA LYS A 140 36.71 152.89 -3.09
C LYS A 140 37.05 151.80 -4.10
N SER A 141 38.13 151.95 -4.86
CA SER A 141 38.62 150.91 -5.79
C SER A 141 38.99 149.64 -5.03
N GLN A 142 39.76 149.75 -3.95
CA GLN A 142 40.18 148.60 -3.15
C GLN A 142 38.99 147.90 -2.46
N THR A 143 37.99 148.66 -2.02
CA THR A 143 36.75 148.12 -1.45
C THR A 143 35.92 147.42 -2.52
N ALA A 144 35.88 147.94 -3.75
CA ALA A 144 35.22 147.29 -4.88
C ALA A 144 35.92 145.95 -5.23
N GLU A 145 37.24 145.94 -5.34
CA GLU A 145 38.04 144.71 -5.57
C GLU A 145 37.86 143.67 -4.45
N GLN A 146 37.84 144.11 -3.19
CA GLN A 146 37.56 143.22 -2.05
C GLN A 146 36.14 142.66 -2.09
N THR A 147 35.16 143.47 -2.51
CA THR A 147 33.77 143.04 -2.65
C THR A 147 33.63 141.99 -3.75
N GLU A 148 34.26 142.22 -4.91
CA GLU A 148 34.31 141.25 -6.01
C GLU A 148 35.03 139.95 -5.61
N SER A 149 36.15 140.06 -4.88
CA SER A 149 36.87 138.91 -4.33
C SER A 149 36.02 138.11 -3.33
N TYR A 150 35.29 138.78 -2.44
CA TYR A 150 34.38 138.12 -1.50
C TYR A 150 33.19 137.45 -2.21
N GLN A 151 32.63 138.08 -3.25
CA GLN A 151 31.58 137.48 -4.07
C GLN A 151 32.09 136.24 -4.82
N SER A 152 33.30 136.30 -5.38
CA SER A 152 33.96 135.17 -6.04
C SER A 152 34.20 134.01 -5.07
N LEU A 153 34.71 134.31 -3.87
CA LEU A 153 34.92 133.30 -2.82
C LEU A 153 33.60 132.69 -2.34
N GLN A 154 32.55 133.51 -2.21
CA GLN A 154 31.21 133.03 -1.86
C GLN A 154 30.64 132.11 -2.96
N GLN A 155 30.88 132.44 -4.23
CA GLN A 155 30.48 131.60 -5.36
C GLN A 155 31.26 130.28 -5.37
N GLN A 156 32.57 130.32 -5.17
CA GLN A 156 33.42 129.13 -5.06
C GLN A 156 33.00 128.24 -3.88
N ALA A 157 32.65 128.84 -2.73
CA ALA A 157 32.15 128.11 -1.57
C ALA A 157 30.80 127.43 -1.85
N LYS A 158 29.90 128.08 -2.60
CA LYS A 158 28.63 127.47 -3.05
C LYS A 158 28.89 126.30 -3.99
N GLU A 159 29.78 126.46 -4.96
CA GLU A 159 30.15 125.39 -5.90
C GLU A 159 30.78 124.19 -5.17
N GLN A 160 31.72 124.44 -4.27
CA GLN A 160 32.30 123.39 -3.43
C GLN A 160 31.24 122.70 -2.56
N ALA A 161 30.30 123.45 -1.97
CA ALA A 161 29.20 122.87 -1.21
C ALA A 161 28.30 121.97 -2.08
N THR A 162 28.04 122.35 -3.33
CA THR A 162 27.30 121.48 -4.27
C THR A 162 28.08 120.22 -4.65
N LEU A 163 29.40 120.33 -4.87
CA LEU A 163 30.27 119.21 -5.17
C LEU A 163 30.33 118.22 -4.00
N VAL A 164 30.48 118.72 -2.76
CA VAL A 164 30.45 117.89 -1.55
C VAL A 164 29.12 117.16 -1.42
N LYS A 165 27.99 117.83 -1.64
CA LYS A 165 26.68 117.16 -1.65
C LYS A 165 26.58 116.06 -2.71
N LYS A 166 27.12 116.30 -3.92
CA LYS A 166 27.14 115.29 -5.00
C LYS A 166 28.01 114.09 -4.64
N LEU A 167 29.19 114.31 -4.08
CA LEU A 167 30.09 113.24 -3.62
C LEU A 167 29.49 112.45 -2.46
N GLN A 168 28.85 113.12 -1.49
CA GLN A 168 28.14 112.48 -0.40
C GLN A 168 27.02 111.57 -0.92
N LYS A 169 26.26 112.03 -1.93
CA LYS A 169 25.24 111.21 -2.58
C LYS A 169 25.86 109.99 -3.28
N GLN A 170 26.91 110.18 -4.07
CA GLN A 170 27.60 109.07 -4.76
C GLN A 170 28.15 108.03 -3.78
N LEU A 171 28.68 108.47 -2.63
CA LEU A 171 29.21 107.58 -1.60
C LEU A 171 28.09 106.82 -0.89
N ALA A 172 26.94 107.45 -0.67
CA ALA A 172 25.73 106.78 -0.17
C ALA A 172 25.21 105.73 -1.16
N ASP A 173 25.13 106.08 -2.46
CA ASP A 173 24.68 105.18 -3.52
C ASP A 173 25.63 103.97 -3.66
N GLN A 174 26.94 104.20 -3.67
CA GLN A 174 27.95 103.12 -3.73
C GLN A 174 27.89 102.21 -2.50
N LYS A 175 27.65 102.78 -1.31
CA LYS A 175 27.47 102.00 -0.08
C LYS A 175 26.22 101.12 -0.15
N SER A 176 25.12 101.64 -0.70
CA SER A 176 23.90 100.85 -0.94
C SER A 176 24.16 99.71 -1.92
N GLN A 177 24.79 100.00 -3.07
CA GLN A 177 25.11 98.99 -4.08
C GLN A 177 26.04 97.90 -3.53
N THR A 178 27.01 98.27 -2.70
CA THR A 178 27.92 97.31 -2.05
C THR A 178 27.17 96.43 -1.05
N ALA A 179 26.20 96.98 -0.31
CA ALA A 179 25.35 96.22 0.59
C ALA A 179 24.50 95.20 -0.18
N GLU A 180 23.83 95.62 -1.26
CA GLU A 180 23.03 94.75 -2.13
C GLU A 180 23.87 93.62 -2.76
N GLN A 181 25.08 93.92 -3.24
CA GLN A 181 26.00 92.91 -3.77
C GLN A 181 26.46 91.93 -2.69
N THR A 182 26.69 92.41 -1.47
CA THR A 182 27.08 91.56 -0.34
C THR A 182 25.95 90.59 0.03
N GLU A 183 24.72 91.07 0.08
CA GLU A 183 23.53 90.23 0.33
C GLU A 183 23.32 89.20 -0.79
N SER A 184 23.47 89.62 -2.05
CA SER A 184 23.40 88.72 -3.21
C SER A 184 24.46 87.62 -3.16
N TYR A 185 25.71 87.97 -2.82
CA TYR A 185 26.80 86.99 -2.69
C TYR A 185 26.56 86.02 -1.53
N GLN A 186 26.05 86.50 -0.39
CA GLN A 186 25.68 85.65 0.74
C GLN A 186 24.55 84.69 0.37
N SER A 187 23.53 85.16 -0.35
CA SER A 187 22.43 84.35 -0.86
C SER A 187 22.93 83.26 -1.81
N LEU A 188 23.79 83.63 -2.77
CA LEU A 188 24.38 82.67 -3.71
C LEU A 188 25.26 81.63 -2.99
N GLN A 189 26.04 82.06 -1.99
CA GLN A 189 26.85 81.14 -1.18
C GLN A 189 25.95 80.16 -0.40
N GLN A 190 24.82 80.63 0.12
CA GLN A 190 23.86 79.78 0.82
C GLN A 190 23.21 78.78 -0.16
N GLN A 191 22.77 79.23 -1.34
CA GLN A 191 22.23 78.37 -2.38
C GLN A 191 23.24 77.32 -2.85
N ALA A 192 24.51 77.68 -3.00
CA ALA A 192 25.57 76.74 -3.37
C ALA A 192 25.80 75.68 -2.27
N LYS A 193 25.73 76.05 -0.99
CA LYS A 193 25.81 75.10 0.13
C LYS A 193 24.63 74.13 0.10
N GLU A 194 23.41 74.64 -0.10
CA GLU A 194 22.20 73.82 -0.18
C GLU A 194 22.26 72.84 -1.36
N GLN A 195 22.67 73.31 -2.55
CA GLN A 195 22.88 72.45 -3.70
C GLN A 195 23.96 71.39 -3.43
N ALA A 196 25.07 71.74 -2.79
CA ALA A 196 26.11 70.78 -2.43
C ALA A 196 25.58 69.71 -1.46
N THR A 197 24.72 70.07 -0.51
CA THR A 197 24.07 69.09 0.38
C THR A 197 23.09 68.18 -0.37
N LEU A 198 22.33 68.73 -1.32
CA LEU A 198 21.41 67.96 -2.15
C LEU A 198 22.17 66.96 -3.02
N VAL A 199 23.25 67.37 -3.67
CA VAL A 199 24.11 66.49 -4.49
C VAL A 199 24.67 65.35 -3.64
N LYS A 200 25.18 65.64 -2.43
CA LYS A 200 25.65 64.59 -1.51
C LYS A 200 24.54 63.60 -1.14
N LYS A 201 23.32 64.10 -0.90
CA LYS A 201 22.16 63.25 -0.59
C LYS A 201 21.78 62.35 -1.76
N LEU A 202 21.74 62.90 -2.98
CA LEU A 202 21.45 62.14 -4.20
C LEU A 202 22.54 61.10 -4.50
N GLN A 203 23.81 61.44 -4.32
CA GLN A 203 24.92 60.49 -4.46
C GLN A 203 24.79 59.33 -3.48
N LYS A 204 24.41 59.61 -2.22
CA LYS A 204 24.16 58.56 -1.23
C LYS A 204 22.98 57.67 -1.65
N GLN A 205 21.86 58.26 -2.07
CA GLN A 205 20.70 57.50 -2.53
C GLN A 205 21.03 56.60 -3.74
N LEU A 206 21.83 57.09 -4.69
CA LEU A 206 22.31 56.30 -5.82
C LEU A 206 23.20 55.12 -5.39
N ALA A 207 24.07 55.34 -4.39
CA ALA A 207 24.91 54.28 -3.85
C ALA A 207 24.07 53.22 -3.12
N ASP A 208 23.11 53.65 -2.29
CA ASP A 208 22.19 52.77 -1.57
C ASP A 208 21.34 51.94 -2.56
N GLN A 209 20.77 52.57 -3.59
CA GLN A 209 19.98 51.89 -4.62
C GLN A 209 20.81 50.90 -5.44
N LYS A 210 22.08 51.22 -5.74
CA LYS A 210 23.00 50.32 -6.41
C LYS A 210 23.31 49.09 -5.55
N SER A 211 23.48 49.27 -4.24
CA SER A 211 23.67 48.17 -3.29
C SER A 211 22.45 47.27 -3.24
N GLU A 212 21.25 47.84 -3.08
CA GLU A 212 19.99 47.10 -3.03
C GLU A 212 19.74 46.31 -4.32
N THR A 213 20.06 46.90 -5.48
CA THR A 213 19.97 46.22 -6.77
C THR A 213 20.94 45.03 -6.87
N ALA A 214 22.15 45.17 -6.34
CA ALA A 214 23.12 44.08 -6.30
C ALA A 214 22.64 42.92 -5.41
N GLU A 215 22.15 43.23 -4.21
CA GLU A 215 21.58 42.23 -3.28
C GLU A 215 20.37 41.50 -3.88
N GLN A 216 19.46 42.23 -4.54
CA GLN A 216 18.32 41.61 -5.24
C GLN A 216 18.78 40.71 -6.40
N THR A 217 19.82 41.12 -7.12
CA THR A 217 20.38 40.32 -8.23
C THR A 217 20.98 39.01 -7.72
N GLU A 218 21.76 39.07 -6.63
CA GLU A 218 22.31 37.87 -5.98
C GLU A 218 21.21 36.95 -5.44
N SER A 219 20.18 37.53 -4.81
CA SER A 219 19.00 36.78 -4.34
C SER A 219 18.29 36.05 -5.48
N TYR A 220 18.07 36.74 -6.61
CA TYR A 220 17.43 36.14 -7.79
C TYR A 220 18.27 35.01 -8.40
N GLN A 221 19.60 35.18 -8.46
CA GLN A 221 20.51 34.12 -8.92
C GLN A 221 20.49 32.91 -7.99
N SER A 222 20.47 33.13 -6.67
CA SER A 222 20.35 32.05 -5.68
C SER A 222 19.03 31.29 -5.83
N LEU A 223 17.91 32.01 -5.96
CA LEU A 223 16.59 31.43 -6.23
C LEU A 223 16.56 30.62 -7.53
N GLN A 224 17.18 31.15 -8.61
CA GLN A 224 17.28 30.43 -9.88
C GLN A 224 18.10 29.15 -9.75
N GLN A 225 19.19 29.18 -8.98
CA GLN A 225 20.01 28.00 -8.72
C GLN A 225 19.24 26.96 -7.89
N GLN A 226 18.56 27.39 -6.83
CA GLN A 226 17.71 26.52 -6.01
C GLN A 226 16.60 25.88 -6.84
N ALA A 227 15.97 26.62 -7.75
CA ALA A 227 14.95 26.09 -8.65
C ALA A 227 15.51 25.01 -9.61
N LYS A 228 16.73 25.19 -10.13
CA LYS A 228 17.40 24.17 -10.98
C LYS A 228 17.73 22.90 -10.18
N GLU A 229 18.20 23.06 -8.95
CA GLU A 229 18.50 21.93 -8.06
C GLU A 229 17.23 21.15 -7.71
N GLN A 230 16.14 21.85 -7.35
CA GLN A 230 14.83 21.23 -7.11
C GLN A 230 14.30 20.51 -8.34
N ALA A 231 14.38 21.12 -9.54
CA ALA A 231 13.97 20.47 -10.77
C ALA A 231 14.76 19.19 -11.06
N THR A 232 16.06 19.19 -10.77
CA THR A 232 16.92 18.01 -10.91
C THR A 232 16.53 16.91 -9.91
N LEU A 233 16.24 17.28 -8.67
CA LEU A 233 15.78 16.35 -7.63
C LEU A 233 14.43 15.72 -8.01
N VAL A 234 13.46 16.52 -8.47
CA VAL A 234 12.15 16.03 -8.93
C VAL A 234 12.33 15.03 -10.07
N LYS A 235 13.22 15.30 -11.04
CA LYS A 235 13.49 14.38 -12.14
C LYS A 235 14.08 13.05 -11.65
N LYS A 236 14.97 13.06 -10.67
CA LYS A 236 15.52 11.84 -10.05
C LYS A 236 14.44 11.03 -9.33
N LEU A 237 13.61 11.69 -8.51
CA LEU A 237 12.51 11.03 -7.80
C LEU A 237 11.49 10.42 -8.76
N GLN A 238 11.19 11.08 -9.88
CA GLN A 238 10.31 10.51 -10.91
C GLN A 238 10.91 9.25 -11.56
N GLN A 239 12.24 9.23 -11.78
CA GLN A 239 12.92 8.06 -12.31
C GLN A 239 12.91 6.89 -11.31
N GLU A 240 13.22 7.15 -10.03
CA GLU A 240 13.16 6.13 -8.97
C GLU A 240 11.74 5.56 -8.81
N LEU A 241 10.71 6.41 -8.89
CA LEU A 241 9.31 5.97 -8.82
C LEU A 241 8.94 5.06 -9.99
N ALA A 242 9.41 5.38 -11.20
CA ALA A 242 9.17 4.55 -12.38
C ALA A 242 9.87 3.19 -12.29
N GLU A 243 11.09 3.16 -11.75
CA GLU A 243 11.86 1.93 -11.53
C GLU A 243 11.18 1.03 -10.48
N GLN A 244 10.74 1.60 -9.36
CA GLN A 244 9.96 0.87 -8.34
C GLN A 244 8.63 0.32 -8.88
N GLN A 245 7.93 1.09 -9.73
CA GLN A 245 6.71 0.61 -10.38
C GLN A 245 6.99 -0.59 -11.30
N SER A 246 8.09 -0.55 -12.06
CA SER A 246 8.51 -1.66 -12.91
C SER A 246 8.84 -2.90 -12.08
N GLU A 247 9.64 -2.76 -11.02
CA GLU A 247 10.01 -3.87 -10.14
C GLU A 247 8.77 -4.49 -9.46
N THR A 248 7.82 -3.66 -9.03
CA THR A 248 6.55 -4.13 -8.45
C THR A 248 5.71 -4.91 -9.46
N ALA A 249 5.69 -4.49 -10.73
CA ALA A 249 4.99 -5.19 -11.79
C ALA A 249 5.62 -6.57 -12.05
N GLU A 250 6.95 -6.64 -12.17
CA GLU A 250 7.69 -7.90 -12.35
C GLU A 250 7.46 -8.88 -11.19
N GLN A 251 7.52 -8.39 -9.94
CA GLN A 251 7.21 -9.21 -8.76
C GLN A 251 5.77 -9.72 -8.77
N THR A 252 4.81 -8.89 -9.20
CA THR A 252 3.40 -9.28 -9.30
C THR A 252 3.20 -10.39 -10.33
N GLU A 253 3.81 -10.28 -11.51
CA GLU A 253 3.78 -11.32 -12.54
C GLU A 253 4.42 -12.63 -12.05
N SER A 254 5.57 -12.53 -11.38
CA SER A 254 6.25 -13.67 -10.77
C SER A 254 5.36 -14.39 -9.74
N TYR A 255 4.69 -13.62 -8.87
CA TYR A 255 3.77 -14.18 -7.88
C TYR A 255 2.55 -14.87 -8.52
N GLN A 256 1.98 -14.29 -9.58
CA GLN A 256 0.89 -14.90 -10.33
C GLN A 256 1.31 -16.22 -10.98
N SER A 257 2.49 -16.25 -11.61
CA SER A 257 3.07 -17.46 -12.20
C SER A 257 3.28 -18.55 -11.16
N LEU A 258 3.84 -18.21 -10.00
CA LEU A 258 4.05 -19.15 -8.90
C LEU A 258 2.72 -19.70 -8.36
N GLN A 259 1.69 -18.85 -8.26
CA GLN A 259 0.35 -19.26 -7.84
C GLN A 259 -0.29 -20.22 -8.87
N GLN A 260 -0.09 -19.99 -10.17
CA GLN A 260 -0.54 -20.90 -11.21
C GLN A 260 0.19 -22.24 -11.12
N GLN A 261 1.51 -22.23 -10.99
CA GLN A 261 2.31 -23.45 -10.84
C GLN A 261 1.87 -24.26 -9.61
N ALA A 262 1.58 -23.61 -8.48
CA ALA A 262 1.07 -24.27 -7.29
C ALA A 262 -0.31 -24.93 -7.53
N LYS A 263 -1.21 -24.28 -8.27
CA LYS A 263 -2.51 -24.86 -8.66
C LYS A 263 -2.34 -26.09 -9.56
N GLU A 264 -1.45 -26.02 -10.54
CA GLU A 264 -1.15 -27.12 -11.45
C GLU A 264 -0.56 -28.33 -10.70
N GLN A 265 0.40 -28.08 -9.80
CA GLN A 265 0.97 -29.12 -8.93
C GLN A 265 -0.09 -29.75 -8.02
N ALA A 266 -0.97 -28.95 -7.41
CA ALA A 266 -2.05 -29.46 -6.57
C ALA A 266 -3.02 -30.37 -7.36
N ASN A 267 -3.32 -30.02 -8.61
CA ASN A 267 -4.14 -30.85 -9.49
C ASN A 267 -3.43 -32.16 -9.88
N LEU A 268 -2.12 -32.11 -10.15
CA LEU A 268 -1.32 -33.31 -10.42
C LEU A 268 -1.31 -34.26 -9.22
N VAL A 269 -1.11 -33.73 -8.00
CA VAL A 269 -1.15 -34.51 -6.77
C VAL A 269 -2.51 -35.19 -6.59
N LYS A 270 -3.62 -34.48 -6.80
CA LYS A 270 -4.96 -35.08 -6.75
C LYS A 270 -5.14 -36.21 -7.77
N LYS A 271 -4.61 -36.04 -8.99
CA LYS A 271 -4.68 -37.06 -10.04
C LYS A 271 -3.88 -38.31 -9.66
N LEU A 272 -2.66 -38.13 -9.14
CA LEU A 272 -1.82 -39.22 -8.67
C LEU A 272 -2.44 -39.97 -7.48
N GLN A 273 -3.03 -39.23 -6.52
CA GLN A 273 -3.76 -39.85 -5.40
C GLN A 273 -4.93 -40.71 -5.88
N LYS A 274 -5.69 -40.24 -6.87
CA LYS A 274 -6.77 -41.03 -7.47
C LYS A 274 -6.23 -42.30 -8.14
N GLN A 275 -5.17 -42.18 -8.95
CA GLN A 275 -4.56 -43.35 -9.60
C GLN A 275 -4.04 -44.39 -8.60
N LEU A 276 -3.45 -43.93 -7.49
CA LEU A 276 -3.02 -44.80 -6.40
C LEU A 276 -4.19 -45.54 -5.75
N ALA A 277 -5.30 -44.83 -5.50
CA ALA A 277 -6.51 -45.44 -4.96
C ALA A 277 -7.11 -46.49 -5.92
N ASP A 278 -7.17 -46.17 -7.21
CA ASP A 278 -7.65 -47.08 -8.25
C ASP A 278 -6.76 -48.35 -8.33
N GLN A 279 -5.43 -48.20 -8.31
CA GLN A 279 -4.48 -49.32 -8.27
C GLN A 279 -4.62 -50.17 -7.00
N GLN A 280 -4.83 -49.55 -5.85
CA GLN A 280 -5.07 -50.28 -4.59
C GLN A 280 -6.35 -51.11 -4.67
N SER A 281 -7.42 -50.56 -5.25
CA SER A 281 -8.68 -51.28 -5.48
C SER A 281 -8.48 -52.48 -6.42
N GLU A 282 -7.81 -52.27 -7.56
CA GLU A 282 -7.54 -53.34 -8.53
C GLU A 282 -6.67 -54.47 -7.91
N THR A 283 -5.68 -54.10 -7.10
CA THR A 283 -4.84 -55.06 -6.38
C THR A 283 -5.65 -55.87 -5.36
N ALA A 284 -6.60 -55.23 -4.66
CA ALA A 284 -7.49 -55.91 -3.72
C ALA A 284 -8.40 -56.92 -4.45
N GLU A 285 -9.03 -56.53 -5.56
CA GLU A 285 -9.87 -57.41 -6.37
C GLU A 285 -9.07 -58.61 -6.92
N GLN A 286 -7.85 -58.38 -7.43
CA GLN A 286 -6.96 -59.46 -7.87
C GLN A 286 -6.60 -60.41 -6.70
N THR A 287 -6.33 -59.86 -5.52
CA THR A 287 -6.01 -60.65 -4.33
C THR A 287 -7.18 -61.55 -3.93
N GLU A 288 -8.41 -61.02 -3.90
CA GLU A 288 -9.62 -61.79 -3.61
C GLU A 288 -9.87 -62.88 -4.66
N SER A 289 -9.72 -62.56 -5.94
CA SER A 289 -9.80 -63.53 -7.04
C SER A 289 -8.79 -64.67 -6.86
N TYR A 290 -7.54 -64.35 -6.53
CA TYR A 290 -6.49 -65.34 -6.33
C TYR A 290 -6.78 -66.25 -5.13
N GLN A 291 -7.30 -65.69 -4.03
CA GLN A 291 -7.73 -66.48 -2.86
C GLN A 291 -8.90 -67.41 -3.20
N SER A 292 -9.88 -66.93 -3.96
CA SER A 292 -11.03 -67.73 -4.42
C SER A 292 -10.56 -68.89 -5.30
N LEU A 293 -9.69 -68.62 -6.28
CA LEU A 293 -9.12 -69.64 -7.15
C LEU A 293 -8.30 -70.67 -6.35
N GLN A 294 -7.53 -70.23 -5.36
CA GLN A 294 -6.78 -71.12 -4.47
C GLN A 294 -7.72 -72.03 -3.66
N LYS A 295 -8.86 -71.51 -3.18
CA LYS A 295 -9.88 -72.28 -2.48
C LYS A 295 -10.51 -73.32 -3.42
N GLN A 296 -10.90 -72.92 -4.62
CA GLN A 296 -11.47 -73.82 -5.63
C GLN A 296 -10.48 -74.94 -6.00
N ALA A 297 -9.19 -74.61 -6.18
CA ALA A 297 -8.14 -75.59 -6.45
C ALA A 297 -7.99 -76.60 -5.30
N LYS A 298 -8.05 -76.15 -4.03
CA LYS A 298 -8.05 -77.04 -2.87
C LYS A 298 -9.26 -77.97 -2.84
N GLU A 299 -10.46 -77.43 -3.10
CA GLU A 299 -11.70 -78.24 -3.17
C GLU A 299 -11.63 -79.29 -4.29
N GLN A 300 -11.21 -78.89 -5.50
CA GLN A 300 -11.00 -79.83 -6.60
C GLN A 300 -9.97 -80.91 -6.25
N ALA A 301 -8.85 -80.54 -5.62
CA ALA A 301 -7.85 -81.51 -5.18
C ALA A 301 -8.42 -82.53 -4.18
N THR A 302 -9.28 -82.08 -3.26
CA THR A 302 -9.97 -83.00 -2.32
C THR A 302 -10.97 -83.93 -3.04
N LEU A 303 -11.70 -83.42 -4.03
CA LEU A 303 -12.64 -84.21 -4.83
C LEU A 303 -11.89 -85.27 -5.65
N VAL A 304 -10.78 -84.89 -6.30
CA VAL A 304 -9.92 -85.82 -7.04
C VAL A 304 -9.41 -86.94 -6.14
N LYS A 305 -8.92 -86.62 -4.93
CA LYS A 305 -8.51 -87.64 -3.96
C LYS A 305 -9.66 -88.59 -3.58
N LYS A 306 -10.88 -88.05 -3.39
CA LYS A 306 -12.06 -88.86 -3.08
C LYS A 306 -12.43 -89.80 -4.24
N LEU A 307 -12.44 -89.29 -5.47
CA LEU A 307 -12.70 -90.08 -6.67
C LEU A 307 -11.63 -91.17 -6.88
N GLN A 308 -10.35 -90.84 -6.68
CA GLN A 308 -9.27 -91.82 -6.73
C GLN A 308 -9.47 -92.95 -5.72
N LYS A 309 -9.90 -92.63 -4.49
CA LYS A 309 -10.21 -93.62 -3.47
C LYS A 309 -11.38 -94.52 -3.90
N GLN A 310 -12.47 -93.92 -4.39
CA GLN A 310 -13.63 -94.68 -4.88
C GLN A 310 -13.28 -95.59 -6.06
N LEU A 311 -12.44 -95.12 -6.98
CA LEU A 311 -11.96 -95.90 -8.11
C LEU A 311 -11.11 -97.10 -7.64
N ALA A 312 -10.28 -96.91 -6.61
CA ALA A 312 -9.51 -97.98 -6.00
C ALA A 312 -10.40 -99.01 -5.29
N GLU A 313 -11.43 -98.55 -4.56
CA GLU A 313 -12.44 -99.42 -3.92
C GLU A 313 -13.21 -100.24 -4.98
N GLN A 314 -13.73 -99.60 -6.04
CA GLN A 314 -14.40 -100.31 -7.14
C GLN A 314 -13.49 -101.33 -7.83
N LYS A 315 -12.21 -100.99 -8.04
CA LYS A 315 -11.26 -101.92 -8.63
C LYS A 315 -11.03 -103.15 -7.74
N SER A 316 -10.99 -102.95 -6.42
CA SER A 316 -10.91 -104.04 -5.44
C SER A 316 -12.16 -104.91 -5.49
N GLU A 317 -13.36 -104.30 -5.45
CA GLU A 317 -14.63 -105.02 -5.50
C GLU A 317 -14.80 -105.81 -6.81
N THR A 318 -14.34 -105.24 -7.94
CA THR A 318 -14.33 -105.92 -9.24
C THR A 318 -13.35 -107.11 -9.23
N ALA A 319 -12.20 -106.99 -8.58
CA ALA A 319 -11.24 -108.09 -8.44
C ALA A 319 -11.83 -109.23 -7.59
N GLU A 320 -12.45 -108.91 -6.45
CA GLU A 320 -13.16 -109.88 -5.61
C GLU A 320 -14.30 -110.59 -6.36
N GLN A 321 -15.11 -109.84 -7.12
CA GLN A 321 -16.14 -110.43 -7.98
C GLN A 321 -15.54 -111.35 -9.06
N THR A 322 -14.42 -110.96 -9.65
CA THR A 322 -13.73 -111.76 -10.67
C THR A 322 -13.22 -113.08 -10.08
N GLU A 323 -12.60 -113.04 -8.89
CA GLU A 323 -12.16 -114.23 -8.16
C GLU A 323 -13.34 -115.12 -7.77
N SER A 324 -14.44 -114.52 -7.29
CA SER A 324 -15.69 -115.24 -7.01
C SER A 324 -16.23 -115.94 -8.26
N TYR A 325 -16.25 -115.26 -9.40
CA TYR A 325 -16.71 -115.82 -10.67
C TYR A 325 -15.83 -116.97 -11.16
N GLN A 326 -14.50 -116.84 -11.03
CA GLN A 326 -13.56 -117.92 -11.34
C GLN A 326 -13.76 -119.14 -10.43
N SER A 327 -13.98 -118.92 -9.14
CA SER A 327 -14.29 -119.99 -8.18
C SER A 327 -15.60 -120.71 -8.54
N LEU A 328 -16.65 -119.95 -8.85
CA LEU A 328 -17.94 -120.50 -9.28
C LEU A 328 -17.80 -121.30 -10.60
N GLN A 329 -17.01 -120.79 -11.55
CA GLN A 329 -16.70 -121.48 -12.80
C GLN A 329 -15.94 -122.79 -12.54
N HIS A 330 -14.98 -122.79 -11.60
CA HIS A 330 -14.27 -123.99 -11.19
C HIS A 330 -15.22 -125.02 -10.59
N GLN A 331 -16.08 -124.59 -9.65
CA GLN A 331 -17.09 -125.43 -9.02
C GLN A 331 -18.08 -126.02 -10.05
N ALA A 332 -18.54 -125.21 -11.00
CA ALA A 332 -19.40 -125.67 -12.10
C ALA A 332 -18.69 -126.72 -12.97
N LYS A 333 -17.38 -126.56 -13.21
CA LYS A 333 -16.56 -127.53 -13.96
C LYS A 333 -16.40 -128.84 -13.20
N GLU A 334 -16.16 -128.78 -11.90
CA GLU A 334 -16.12 -129.96 -11.01
C GLU A 334 -17.46 -130.69 -10.98
N GLN A 335 -18.56 -129.96 -10.80
CA GLN A 335 -19.91 -130.54 -10.86
C GLN A 335 -20.19 -131.15 -12.24
N SER A 336 -19.82 -130.48 -13.33
CA SER A 336 -19.94 -131.04 -14.68
C SER A 336 -19.13 -132.35 -14.83
N ASN A 337 -17.93 -132.42 -14.26
CA ASN A 337 -17.12 -133.63 -14.30
C ASN A 337 -17.73 -134.75 -13.42
N LEU A 338 -18.28 -134.39 -12.27
CA LEU A 338 -19.01 -135.33 -11.40
C LEU A 338 -20.25 -135.88 -12.11
N VAL A 339 -21.03 -135.02 -12.78
CA VAL A 339 -22.19 -135.44 -13.59
C VAL A 339 -21.75 -136.38 -14.71
N LYS A 340 -20.66 -136.08 -15.43
CA LYS A 340 -20.12 -137.00 -16.44
C LYS A 340 -19.70 -138.34 -15.84
N LYS A 341 -19.10 -138.33 -14.64
CA LYS A 341 -18.70 -139.56 -13.94
C LYS A 341 -19.92 -140.38 -13.51
N LEU A 342 -20.95 -139.72 -12.97
CA LEU A 342 -22.22 -140.35 -12.61
C LEU A 342 -22.92 -140.92 -13.85
N GLN A 343 -22.97 -140.17 -14.97
CA GLN A 343 -23.50 -140.67 -16.24
C GLN A 343 -22.74 -141.91 -16.73
N LYS A 344 -21.41 -141.91 -16.62
CA LYS A 344 -20.60 -143.08 -16.98
C LYS A 344 -20.94 -144.28 -16.08
N GLN A 345 -21.05 -144.07 -14.76
CA GLN A 345 -21.45 -145.13 -13.82
C GLN A 345 -22.87 -145.63 -14.10
N LEU A 346 -23.79 -144.75 -14.48
CA LEU A 346 -25.17 -145.09 -14.81
C LEU A 346 -25.22 -145.92 -16.10
N ALA A 347 -24.47 -145.55 -17.13
CA ALA A 347 -24.31 -146.34 -18.35
C ALA A 347 -23.63 -147.71 -18.08
N GLU A 348 -22.68 -147.77 -17.16
CA GLU A 348 -22.00 -149.00 -16.75
C GLU A 348 -22.94 -149.92 -15.95
N GLN A 349 -23.79 -149.36 -15.08
CA GLN A 349 -24.88 -150.08 -14.42
C GLN A 349 -25.93 -150.58 -15.40
N GLU A 350 -26.34 -149.76 -16.38
CA GLU A 350 -27.27 -150.17 -17.43
C GLU A 350 -26.67 -151.31 -18.27
N SER A 351 -25.38 -151.24 -18.61
CA SER A 351 -24.67 -152.33 -19.30
C SER A 351 -24.59 -153.61 -18.45
N GLN A 352 -24.33 -153.50 -17.14
CA GLN A 352 -24.33 -154.64 -16.24
C GLN A 352 -25.73 -155.24 -16.06
N ALA A 353 -26.76 -154.39 -15.95
CA ALA A 353 -28.16 -154.82 -15.88
C ALA A 353 -28.58 -155.52 -17.18
N ALA A 354 -28.21 -154.98 -18.34
CA ALA A 354 -28.46 -155.59 -19.65
C ALA A 354 -27.78 -156.98 -19.75
N GLN A 355 -26.51 -157.11 -19.36
CA GLN A 355 -25.82 -158.40 -19.31
C GLN A 355 -26.46 -159.38 -18.33
N GLN A 356 -26.97 -158.91 -17.19
CA GLN A 356 -27.66 -159.76 -16.22
C GLN A 356 -29.00 -160.29 -16.75
N VAL A 357 -29.76 -159.43 -17.44
CA VAL A 357 -31.02 -159.82 -18.09
C VAL A 357 -30.74 -160.80 -19.23
N GLU A 358 -29.72 -160.54 -20.05
CA GLU A 358 -29.34 -161.40 -21.18
C GLU A 358 -28.83 -162.77 -20.72
N SER A 359 -28.03 -162.85 -19.67
CA SER A 359 -27.57 -164.12 -19.08
C SER A 359 -28.72 -164.93 -18.45
N LYS A 360 -29.61 -164.28 -17.69
CA LYS A 360 -30.81 -164.94 -17.13
C LYS A 360 -31.78 -165.41 -18.23
N SER A 361 -31.97 -164.60 -19.27
CA SER A 361 -32.82 -164.95 -20.41
C SER A 361 -32.27 -166.15 -21.18
N ASN A 362 -30.96 -166.19 -21.45
CA ASN A 362 -30.32 -167.32 -22.11
C ASN A 362 -30.37 -168.61 -21.26
N GLN A 363 -30.20 -168.49 -19.94
CA GLN A 363 -30.32 -169.63 -19.02
C GLN A 363 -31.75 -170.18 -18.96
N PHE A 364 -32.76 -169.30 -18.99
CA PHE A 364 -34.18 -169.67 -19.05
C PHE A 364 -34.54 -170.37 -20.37
N LEU A 365 -34.10 -169.83 -21.51
CA LEU A 365 -34.28 -170.46 -22.82
C LEU A 365 -33.63 -171.85 -22.89
N GLN A 366 -32.47 -172.03 -22.28
CA GLN A 366 -31.77 -173.32 -22.24
C GLN A 366 -32.52 -174.37 -21.40
N GLN A 367 -33.10 -173.98 -20.25
CA GLN A 367 -33.97 -174.85 -19.46
C GLN A 367 -35.24 -175.23 -20.23
N GLN A 368 -35.90 -174.25 -20.88
CA GLN A 368 -37.10 -174.51 -21.66
C GLN A 368 -36.84 -175.48 -22.83
N THR A 369 -35.67 -175.37 -23.48
CA THR A 369 -35.27 -176.26 -24.57
C THR A 369 -35.02 -177.70 -24.08
N GLN A 370 -34.40 -177.87 -22.91
CA GLN A 370 -34.21 -179.19 -22.30
C GLN A 370 -35.54 -179.84 -21.87
N GLU A 371 -36.48 -179.03 -21.39
CA GLU A 371 -37.80 -179.49 -20.93
C GLU A 371 -38.69 -179.92 -22.10
N GLN A 372 -38.62 -179.21 -23.24
CA GLN A 372 -39.23 -179.67 -24.49
C GLN A 372 -38.56 -180.93 -25.03
N GLY A 373 -37.24 -181.07 -24.93
CA GLY A 373 -36.51 -182.28 -25.34
C GLY A 373 -36.95 -183.53 -24.57
N LYS A 374 -37.21 -183.41 -23.26
CA LYS A 374 -37.77 -184.51 -22.45
C LYS A 374 -39.20 -184.89 -22.89
N ARG A 375 -40.01 -183.90 -23.24
CA ARG A 375 -41.41 -184.10 -23.66
C ARG A 375 -41.53 -184.80 -25.01
N ILE A 376 -40.59 -184.56 -25.92
CA ILE A 376 -40.51 -185.26 -27.21
C ILE A 376 -40.13 -186.73 -27.01
N ALA A 377 -39.13 -187.01 -26.16
CA ALA A 377 -38.73 -188.39 -25.83
C ALA A 377 -39.85 -189.20 -25.15
N GLU A 378 -40.69 -188.54 -24.35
CA GLU A 378 -41.84 -189.16 -23.67
C GLU A 378 -43.01 -189.44 -24.63
N LEU A 379 -43.22 -188.59 -25.65
CA LEU A 379 -44.18 -188.84 -26.73
C LEU A 379 -43.72 -189.94 -27.71
N GLU A 380 -42.41 -190.04 -27.97
CA GLU A 380 -41.84 -191.13 -28.77
C GLU A 380 -41.91 -192.49 -28.06
N HIS A 381 -41.82 -192.52 -26.73
CA HIS A 381 -42.02 -193.74 -25.93
C HIS A 381 -43.48 -194.18 -25.89
N GLN A 382 -44.44 -193.24 -25.82
CA GLN A 382 -45.89 -193.53 -25.86
C GLN A 382 -46.38 -194.00 -27.24
N LEU A 383 -45.70 -193.62 -28.32
CA LEU A 383 -45.97 -194.12 -29.68
C LEU A 383 -45.45 -195.54 -29.93
N SER A 384 -44.40 -195.97 -29.21
CA SER A 384 -43.81 -197.31 -29.32
C SER A 384 -44.55 -198.37 -28.49
N GLU A 385 -45.25 -197.99 -27.41
CA GLU A 385 -46.05 -198.92 -26.59
C GLU A 385 -47.50 -199.12 -27.10
N GLN A 386 -47.96 -198.36 -28.10
CA GLN A 386 -49.29 -198.50 -28.70
C GLN A 386 -49.34 -199.30 -30.02
N GLN A 387 -48.28 -200.05 -30.36
CA GLN A 387 -48.29 -200.98 -31.50
C GLN A 387 -48.02 -202.43 -31.08
N SER A 388 -49.00 -203.05 -30.38
CA SER A 388 -49.48 -204.47 -30.46
C SER A 388 -50.20 -204.88 -29.16
N PRO A 389 -51.33 -205.66 -29.13
CA PRO A 389 -52.27 -206.08 -30.19
C PRO A 389 -53.79 -205.93 -29.81
N ALA A 390 -54.66 -206.32 -30.76
CA ALA A 390 -56.13 -206.48 -30.74
C ALA A 390 -56.90 -205.33 -31.43
N THR A 391 -57.76 -205.58 -32.43
CA THR A 391 -58.86 -206.55 -32.38
C THR A 391 -59.41 -206.96 -33.76
N GLN A 392 -59.50 -208.27 -33.98
CA GLN A 392 -60.69 -208.88 -34.60
C GLN A 392 -61.93 -208.59 -33.75
N ALA A 393 -63.09 -208.64 -34.41
CA ALA A 393 -64.46 -208.66 -33.88
C ALA A 393 -65.18 -207.30 -33.72
N PRO A 394 -65.76 -206.80 -34.81
CA PRO A 394 -67.06 -206.14 -34.83
C PRO A 394 -68.25 -207.13 -34.70
N GLU A 395 -68.07 -208.30 -34.08
CA GLU A 395 -69.16 -209.29 -33.81
C GLU A 395 -70.12 -208.84 -32.68
N SER A 396 -69.76 -207.76 -31.98
CA SER A 396 -70.61 -207.12 -30.96
C SER A 396 -71.56 -206.04 -31.54
N TYR A 397 -71.41 -205.68 -32.82
CA TYR A 397 -72.30 -204.70 -33.49
C TYR A 397 -73.33 -205.35 -34.42
N GLU A 398 -73.04 -206.51 -35.02
CA GLU A 398 -74.04 -207.26 -35.80
C GLU A 398 -75.06 -208.00 -34.92
N SER A 399 -74.64 -208.50 -33.74
CA SER A 399 -75.55 -209.09 -32.74
C SER A 399 -76.59 -208.08 -32.22
N LEU A 400 -76.29 -206.78 -32.24
CA LEU A 400 -77.21 -205.69 -31.88
C LEU A 400 -78.15 -205.29 -33.04
N LYS A 401 -77.76 -205.59 -34.29
CA LYS A 401 -78.55 -205.33 -35.50
C LYS A 401 -79.60 -206.42 -35.73
N GLN A 402 -79.27 -207.69 -35.48
CA GLN A 402 -80.24 -208.80 -35.51
C GLN A 402 -81.26 -208.71 -34.36
N HIS A 403 -80.86 -208.30 -33.15
CA HIS A 403 -81.80 -208.11 -32.05
C HIS A 403 -82.82 -206.97 -32.31
N ASN A 404 -82.43 -205.93 -33.07
CA ASN A 404 -83.37 -204.89 -33.52
C ASN A 404 -84.35 -205.41 -34.58
N GLN A 405 -83.89 -206.28 -35.48
CA GLN A 405 -84.73 -206.88 -36.53
C GLN A 405 -85.77 -207.85 -35.95
N GLU A 406 -85.41 -208.59 -34.89
CA GLU A 406 -86.30 -209.48 -34.14
C GLU A 406 -87.32 -208.70 -33.26
N GLN A 407 -86.99 -207.47 -32.84
CA GLN A 407 -87.95 -206.54 -32.21
C GLN A 407 -88.92 -205.92 -33.24
N GLU A 408 -88.50 -205.65 -34.47
CA GLU A 408 -89.37 -205.14 -35.54
C GLU A 408 -90.44 -206.17 -35.97
N GLU A 409 -90.11 -207.46 -36.04
CA GLU A 409 -91.09 -208.51 -36.35
C GLU A 409 -92.11 -208.74 -35.21
N ARG A 410 -91.70 -208.56 -33.94
CA ARG A 410 -92.61 -208.53 -32.77
C ARG A 410 -93.55 -207.33 -32.79
N ILE A 411 -93.10 -206.17 -33.29
CA ILE A 411 -93.94 -204.98 -33.46
C ILE A 411 -94.94 -205.16 -34.61
N ALA A 412 -94.53 -205.81 -35.71
CA ALA A 412 -95.42 -206.14 -36.84
C ALA A 412 -96.53 -207.14 -36.45
N THR A 413 -96.22 -208.14 -35.61
CA THR A 413 -97.22 -209.10 -35.10
C THR A 413 -98.19 -208.45 -34.10
N LEU A 414 -97.73 -207.52 -33.26
CA LEU A 414 -98.59 -206.74 -32.36
C LEU A 414 -99.50 -205.74 -33.10
N GLN A 415 -99.03 -205.11 -34.18
CA GLN A 415 -99.85 -204.21 -35.01
C GLN A 415 -100.95 -204.96 -35.78
N LYS A 416 -100.72 -206.22 -36.17
CA LYS A 416 -101.74 -207.07 -36.81
C LYS A 416 -102.83 -207.50 -35.82
N HIS A 417 -102.47 -207.82 -34.57
CA HIS A 417 -103.43 -208.06 -33.48
C HIS A 417 -104.26 -206.82 -33.14
N ILE A 418 -103.67 -205.61 -33.20
CA ILE A 418 -104.38 -204.35 -32.99
C ILE A 418 -105.34 -204.03 -34.16
N ALA A 419 -105.00 -204.39 -35.40
CA ALA A 419 -105.87 -204.22 -36.56
C ALA A 419 -107.10 -205.14 -36.53
N GLU A 420 -106.96 -206.38 -36.04
CA GLU A 420 -108.10 -207.31 -35.89
C GLU A 420 -108.97 -206.97 -34.67
N LEU A 421 -108.38 -206.53 -33.55
CA LEU A 421 -109.11 -205.97 -32.41
C LEU A 421 -109.90 -204.70 -32.78
N LYS A 422 -109.37 -203.86 -33.68
CA LYS A 422 -110.11 -202.69 -34.24
C LYS A 422 -111.25 -203.09 -35.17
N ARG A 423 -111.18 -204.23 -35.86
CA ARG A 423 -112.27 -204.75 -36.71
C ARG A 423 -113.41 -205.36 -35.89
N TRP A 424 -113.09 -206.02 -34.78
CA TRP A 424 -114.08 -206.45 -33.78
C TRP A 424 -114.71 -205.28 -33.01
N ALA A 425 -113.97 -204.19 -32.79
CA ALA A 425 -114.48 -202.98 -32.13
C ALA A 425 -115.44 -202.14 -33.00
N THR A 426 -115.50 -202.34 -34.33
CA THR A 426 -116.45 -201.64 -35.23
C THR A 426 -117.74 -202.41 -35.49
N ILE A 427 -117.84 -203.68 -35.09
CA ILE A 427 -119.11 -204.41 -34.98
C ILE A 427 -119.83 -204.07 -33.65
N GLY A 428 -119.07 -203.74 -32.59
CA GLY A 428 -119.60 -203.49 -31.25
C GLY A 428 -120.13 -202.07 -30.99
N LYS A 429 -119.93 -201.13 -31.91
CA LYS A 429 -120.54 -199.79 -31.85
C LYS A 429 -121.77 -199.73 -32.74
N ALA A 430 -122.71 -200.58 -32.39
CA ALA A 430 -124.09 -200.19 -32.15
C ALA A 430 -124.78 -199.54 -33.37
N GLU A 431 -125.75 -200.19 -34.02
CA GLU A 431 -126.84 -200.94 -33.35
C GLU A 431 -127.31 -200.21 -32.06
N PHE A 432 -127.16 -198.88 -32.07
CA PHE A 432 -127.85 -197.88 -31.26
C PHE A 432 -128.62 -196.97 -32.23
N ASN A 433 -129.43 -197.56 -33.12
CA ASN A 433 -130.80 -197.11 -33.34
C ASN A 433 -131.57 -198.05 -34.27
N LYS A 434 -132.10 -199.10 -33.63
CA LYS A 434 -133.34 -199.78 -34.00
C LYS A 434 -134.50 -198.78 -34.08
N ARG A 435 -135.44 -199.03 -35.00
CA ARG A 435 -136.82 -198.50 -35.08
C ARG A 435 -136.96 -197.05 -35.56
N ILE A 436 -137.35 -196.88 -36.83
CA ILE A 436 -138.74 -196.62 -37.22
C ILE A 436 -138.97 -197.19 -38.64
N LYS A 437 -139.98 -198.05 -38.69
CA LYS A 437 -140.68 -198.80 -39.76
C LYS A 437 -141.22 -197.91 -40.92
N PRO A 438 -142.03 -198.40 -41.89
CA PRO A 438 -142.14 -199.72 -42.60
C PRO A 438 -142.44 -199.57 -44.13
N ARG A 439 -142.79 -200.70 -44.78
CA ARG A 439 -143.63 -200.87 -46.02
C ARG A 439 -142.90 -200.60 -47.35
N LEU A 440 -143.08 -201.34 -48.47
CA LEU A 440 -144.19 -202.11 -49.06
C LEU A 440 -143.64 -203.10 -50.12
N PHE A 441 -144.44 -204.15 -50.40
CA PHE A 441 -144.49 -205.12 -51.52
C PHE A 441 -143.36 -206.14 -51.73
#